data_AF-A0A0H5QV08-F1
#
_entry.id   AF-A0A0H5QV08-F1
#
_cell.length_a   1.000
_cell.length_b   1.000
_cell.length_c   1.000
_cell.angle_alpha   90.00
_cell.angle_beta   90.00
_cell.angle_gamma   90.00
#
_symmetry.space_group_name_H-M   'P 1'
#
loop_
_entity.id
_entity.type
_entity.pdbx_description
1 polymer ?
#
loop_
_entity_poly.entity_id
_entity_poly.type
_entity_poly.pdbx_seq_one_letter_code
_entity_poly.pdbx_strand_id
1 'polypeptide(L)'
;DLGHAADGLAARFKPEDVVWMNNCYEIFLKKCDKIKNEKEEEIQPNFLKWSLGSKLVDVGNAVCEKVVEIDRDVDLIKELLWTVREITKINDDGVTNHVSWLFWHQTKGSLKEFWKSS
;
A
#
# COMPACT_ATOMS: atom_id res chain seq x y z
N ASP A 1 -0.17 -0.10 27.48
CA ASP A 1 -1.42 -0.75 27.08
C ASP A 1 -1.39 -0.89 25.56
N LEU A 2 -0.84 -2.00 25.06
CA LEU A 2 -0.50 -2.22 23.64
C LEU A 2 -1.39 -3.31 23.02
N GLY A 3 -2.63 -3.38 23.49
CA GLY A 3 -3.60 -4.36 23.00
C GLY A 3 -4.53 -3.77 21.97
N HIS A 4 -4.09 -3.45 20.76
CA HIS A 4 -5.02 -3.16 19.64
C HIS A 4 -4.46 -3.76 18.35
N ALA A 5 -5.25 -4.67 17.77
CA ALA A 5 -4.96 -5.53 16.64
C ALA A 5 -4.00 -6.69 16.94
N ALA A 6 -4.54 -7.77 17.52
CA ALA A 6 -4.07 -9.10 17.16
C ALA A 6 -4.41 -9.31 15.67
N ASP A 7 -3.55 -8.73 14.80
CA ASP A 7 -3.62 -8.80 13.35
C ASP A 7 -3.68 -10.28 12.92
N GLY A 8 -4.54 -10.62 11.95
CA GLY A 8 -4.56 -11.97 11.35
C GLY A 8 -3.19 -12.38 10.77
N LEU A 9 -2.30 -11.41 10.58
CA LEU A 9 -0.91 -11.54 10.15
C LEU A 9 -0.01 -12.22 11.19
N ALA A 10 -0.23 -12.05 12.49
CA ALA A 10 0.63 -12.61 13.54
C ALA A 10 0.65 -14.15 13.55
N ALA A 11 -0.37 -14.79 12.96
CA ALA A 11 -0.43 -16.24 12.78
C ALA A 11 0.40 -16.74 11.59
N ARG A 12 0.80 -15.84 10.66
CA ARG A 12 1.41 -16.19 9.37
C ARG A 12 2.81 -15.60 9.17
N PHE A 13 3.16 -14.57 9.92
CA PHE A 13 4.40 -13.82 9.77
C PHE A 13 5.18 -13.75 11.08
N LYS A 14 6.49 -13.55 10.99
CA LYS A 14 7.32 -13.37 12.18
C LYS A 14 7.01 -12.03 12.84
N PRO A 15 7.18 -11.88 14.17
CA PRO A 15 6.91 -10.62 14.86
C PRO A 15 7.61 -9.41 14.24
N GLU A 16 8.86 -9.55 13.80
CA GLU A 16 9.62 -8.49 13.15
C GLU A 16 9.03 -8.04 11.81
N ASP A 17 8.45 -8.98 11.06
CA ASP A 17 7.81 -8.71 9.77
C ASP A 17 6.48 -7.98 9.99
N VAL A 18 5.73 -8.37 11.04
CA VAL A 18 4.50 -7.69 11.45
C VAL A 18 4.78 -6.24 11.88
N VAL A 19 5.82 -6.03 12.68
CA VAL A 19 6.26 -4.68 13.06
C VAL A 19 6.62 -3.85 11.83
N TRP A 20 7.36 -4.44 10.90
CA TRP A 20 7.72 -3.76 9.65
C TRP A 20 6.48 -3.41 8.81
N MET A 21 5.53 -4.34 8.66
CA MET A 21 4.28 -4.13 7.92
C MET A 21 3.46 -2.99 8.53
N ASN A 22 3.35 -2.94 9.86
CA ASN A 22 2.64 -1.87 10.57
C ASN A 22 3.29 -0.51 10.32
N ASN A 23 4.62 -0.42 10.44
CA ASN A 23 5.36 0.82 10.17
C ASN A 23 5.19 1.27 8.71
N CYS A 24 5.30 0.34 7.75
CA CYS A 24 5.12 0.68 6.34
C CYS A 24 3.70 1.07 6.00
N TYR A 25 2.70 0.50 6.67
CA TYR A 25 1.31 0.90 6.50
C TYR A 25 1.07 2.36 6.94
N GLU A 26 1.66 2.78 8.06
CA GLU A 26 1.59 4.19 8.47
C GLU A 26 2.25 5.14 7.47
N ILE A 27 3.40 4.75 6.89
CA ILE A 27 4.07 5.53 5.85
C ILE A 27 3.22 5.58 4.58
N PHE A 28 2.62 4.45 4.19
CA PHE A 28 1.69 4.38 3.07
C PHE A 28 0.53 5.37 3.25
N LEU A 29 -0.12 5.40 4.41
CA LEU A 29 -1.21 6.35 4.68
C LEU A 29 -0.76 7.80 4.55
N LYS A 30 0.41 8.14 5.11
CA LYS A 30 0.99 9.49 4.98
C LYS A 30 1.23 9.86 3.51
N LYS A 31 1.71 8.92 2.68
CA LYS A 31 1.89 9.15 1.24
C LYS A 31 0.55 9.30 0.52
N CYS A 32 -0.46 8.50 0.87
CA CYS A 32 -1.81 8.69 0.34
C CYS A 32 -2.32 10.11 0.65
N ASP A 33 -2.12 10.61 1.86
CA ASP A 33 -2.53 11.97 2.24
C ASP A 33 -1.75 13.05 1.48
N LYS A 34 -0.46 12.85 1.21
CA LYS A 34 0.30 13.75 0.34
C LYS A 34 -0.21 13.75 -1.10
N ILE A 35 -0.51 12.58 -1.65
CA ILE A 35 -1.11 12.47 -2.99
C ILE A 35 -2.45 13.23 -3.05
N LYS A 36 -3.27 13.13 -1.99
CA LYS A 36 -4.55 13.87 -1.90
C LYS A 36 -4.37 15.38 -1.88
N ASN A 37 -3.38 15.89 -1.13
CA ASN A 37 -3.36 17.29 -0.71
C ASN A 37 -2.25 18.13 -1.35
N GLU A 38 -1.11 17.54 -1.70
CA GLU A 38 0.14 18.29 -1.95
C GLU A 38 0.60 18.33 -3.41
N LYS A 39 -0.18 17.81 -4.37
CA LYS A 39 0.21 17.71 -5.79
C LYS A 39 1.65 17.15 -5.94
N GLU A 40 1.94 16.06 -5.25
CA GLU A 40 3.21 15.32 -5.45
C GLU A 40 3.40 14.99 -6.93
N GLU A 41 4.67 14.91 -7.35
CA GLU A 41 5.01 14.49 -8.71
C GLU A 41 4.48 13.07 -8.94
N GLU A 42 3.51 12.95 -9.85
CA GLU A 42 2.84 11.70 -10.13
C GLU A 42 3.78 10.67 -10.72
N ILE A 43 3.92 9.53 -10.04
CA ILE A 43 4.54 8.36 -10.64
C ILE A 43 3.58 7.80 -11.69
N GLN A 44 4.00 7.92 -12.95
CA GLN A 44 3.22 7.47 -14.09
C GLN A 44 3.02 5.94 -14.08
N PRO A 45 1.86 5.42 -14.51
CA PRO A 45 1.59 3.98 -14.51
C PRO A 45 2.64 3.14 -15.26
N ASN A 46 3.20 3.68 -16.35
CA ASN A 46 4.25 3.01 -17.11
C ASN A 46 5.54 2.84 -16.29
N PHE A 47 5.88 3.83 -15.46
CA PHE A 47 7.02 3.73 -14.56
C PHE A 47 6.76 2.72 -13.44
N LEU A 48 5.55 2.71 -12.85
CA LEU A 48 5.16 1.69 -11.88
C LEU A 48 5.31 0.28 -12.47
N LYS A 49 4.81 0.06 -13.69
CA LYS A 49 4.93 -1.22 -14.38
C LYS A 49 6.38 -1.62 -14.68
N TRP A 50 7.23 -0.65 -15.02
CA TRP A 50 8.66 -0.91 -15.23
C TRP A 50 9.38 -1.25 -13.92
N SER A 51 9.14 -0.48 -12.87
CA SER A 51 9.80 -0.62 -11.56
C SER A 51 9.36 -1.87 -10.80
N LEU A 52 8.05 -2.12 -10.73
CA LEU A 52 7.49 -3.29 -10.04
C LEU A 52 7.51 -4.56 -10.91
N GLY A 53 7.52 -4.40 -12.24
CA GLY A 53 7.28 -5.48 -13.17
C GLY A 53 5.80 -5.85 -13.28
N SER A 54 5.42 -6.47 -14.41
CA SER A 54 4.02 -6.76 -14.73
C SER A 54 3.32 -7.61 -13.66
N LYS A 55 4.00 -8.64 -13.16
CA LYS A 55 3.42 -9.57 -12.19
C LYS A 55 3.00 -8.88 -10.88
N LEU A 56 3.82 -7.96 -10.37
CA LEU A 56 3.48 -7.24 -9.13
C LEU A 56 2.39 -6.19 -9.36
N VAL A 57 2.36 -5.55 -10.53
CA VAL A 57 1.25 -4.67 -10.90
C VAL A 57 -0.06 -5.47 -10.95
N ASP A 58 -0.07 -6.65 -11.55
CA ASP A 58 -1.28 -7.49 -11.63
C ASP A 58 -1.75 -7.93 -10.23
N VAL A 59 -0.83 -8.32 -9.35
CA VAL A 59 -1.13 -8.64 -7.94
C VAL A 59 -1.71 -7.41 -7.23
N GLY A 60 -1.07 -6.25 -7.36
CA GLY A 60 -1.54 -5.03 -6.70
C GLY A 60 -2.88 -4.55 -7.24
N ASN A 61 -3.15 -4.68 -8.54
CA ASN A 61 -4.46 -4.39 -9.13
C ASN A 61 -5.53 -5.32 -8.54
N ALA A 62 -5.26 -6.62 -8.45
CA ALA A 62 -6.17 -7.59 -7.85
C ALA A 62 -6.44 -7.33 -6.36
N VAL A 63 -5.48 -6.75 -5.63
CA VAL A 63 -5.69 -6.26 -4.25
C VAL A 63 -6.56 -5.01 -4.27
N CYS A 64 -6.26 -4.02 -5.12
CA CYS A 64 -7.02 -2.77 -5.24
C CYS A 64 -8.50 -3.01 -5.60
N GLU A 65 -8.80 -4.03 -6.40
CA GLU A 65 -10.18 -4.43 -6.73
C GLU A 65 -10.95 -4.99 -5.52
N LYS A 66 -10.25 -5.56 -4.55
CA LYS A 66 -10.85 -6.14 -3.34
C LYS A 66 -10.99 -5.14 -2.21
N VAL A 67 -10.16 -4.10 -2.19
CA VAL A 67 -10.21 -3.06 -1.16
C VAL A 67 -11.46 -2.20 -1.37
N VAL A 68 -12.36 -2.24 -0.39
CA VAL A 68 -13.58 -1.44 -0.36
C VAL A 68 -13.41 -0.24 0.56
N GLU A 69 -12.60 -0.35 1.62
CA GLU A 69 -12.25 0.75 2.51
C GLU A 69 -10.82 0.56 3.04
N ILE A 70 -9.98 1.60 2.93
CA ILE A 70 -8.55 1.51 3.28
C ILE A 70 -8.35 1.13 4.75
N ASP A 71 -9.19 1.65 5.65
CA ASP A 71 -9.14 1.40 7.09
C ASP A 71 -9.74 0.05 7.51
N ARG A 72 -10.56 -0.58 6.66
CA ARG A 72 -11.10 -1.93 6.90
C ARG A 72 -10.20 -3.02 6.35
N ASP A 73 -9.58 -2.77 5.20
CA ASP A 73 -8.82 -3.77 4.45
C ASP A 73 -7.31 -3.73 4.74
N VAL A 74 -6.95 -3.33 5.97
CA VAL A 74 -5.57 -3.10 6.43
C VAL A 74 -4.66 -4.28 6.16
N ASP A 75 -5.10 -5.50 6.49
CA ASP A 75 -4.28 -6.71 6.33
C ASP A 75 -3.96 -6.99 4.85
N LEU A 76 -4.89 -6.75 3.93
CA LEU A 76 -4.65 -6.91 2.49
C LEU A 76 -3.60 -5.92 1.98
N ILE A 77 -3.64 -4.69 2.47
CA ILE A 77 -2.69 -3.64 2.09
C ILE A 77 -1.30 -3.95 2.67
N LYS A 78 -1.23 -4.36 3.94
CA LYS A 78 0.01 -4.82 4.59
C LYS A 78 0.64 -6.00 3.85
N GLU A 79 -0.15 -7.00 3.47
CA GLU A 79 0.33 -8.15 2.69
C GLU A 79 0.88 -7.73 1.32
N LEU A 80 0.27 -6.74 0.66
CA LEU A 80 0.79 -6.21 -0.60
C LEU A 80 2.12 -5.49 -0.41
N LEU A 81 2.24 -4.63 0.60
CA LEU A 81 3.50 -3.94 0.95
C LEU A 81 4.62 -4.95 1.19
N TRP A 82 4.33 -6.00 1.96
CA TRP A 82 5.26 -7.10 2.19
C TRP A 82 5.65 -7.82 0.89
N THR A 83 4.67 -8.15 0.05
CA THR A 83 4.90 -8.85 -1.22
C THR A 83 5.79 -8.04 -2.16
N VAL A 84 5.57 -6.73 -2.26
CA VAL A 84 6.39 -5.83 -3.07
C VAL A 84 7.83 -5.79 -2.54
N ARG A 85 8.02 -5.66 -1.21
CA ARG A 85 9.35 -5.71 -0.58
C ARG A 85 10.10 -6.99 -0.94
N GLU A 86 9.47 -8.13 -0.75
CA GLU A 86 10.13 -9.43 -0.91
C GLU A 86 10.57 -9.70 -2.35
N ILE A 87 9.78 -9.25 -3.33
CA ILE A 87 10.05 -9.49 -4.75
C ILE A 87 11.00 -8.45 -5.33
N THR A 88 10.84 -7.16 -5.00
CA THR A 88 11.62 -6.09 -5.64
C THR A 88 12.93 -5.76 -4.93
N LYS A 89 13.04 -6.09 -3.63
CA LYS A 89 14.18 -5.70 -2.77
C LYS A 89 14.45 -4.18 -2.76
N ILE A 90 13.50 -3.34 -3.15
CA ILE A 90 13.60 -1.88 -2.99
C ILE A 90 13.47 -1.51 -1.51
N ASN A 91 13.96 -0.33 -1.15
CA ASN A 91 13.88 0.16 0.23
C ASN A 91 12.42 0.49 0.64
N ASP A 92 12.20 0.66 1.94
CA ASP A 92 10.86 0.85 2.52
C ASP A 92 10.12 2.09 1.95
N ASP A 93 10.85 3.19 1.72
CA ASP A 93 10.29 4.38 1.07
C ASP A 93 9.86 4.07 -0.37
N GLY A 94 10.69 3.34 -1.12
CA GLY A 94 10.37 2.85 -2.46
C GLY A 94 9.11 1.98 -2.45
N VAL A 95 9.02 0.99 -1.55
CA VAL A 95 7.86 0.09 -1.45
C VAL A 95 6.58 0.90 -1.21
N THR A 96 6.59 1.74 -0.18
CA THR A 96 5.41 2.52 0.20
C THR A 96 5.01 3.52 -0.87
N ASN A 97 5.98 4.14 -1.55
CA ASN A 97 5.72 5.09 -2.65
C ASN A 97 5.11 4.44 -3.89
N HIS A 98 5.64 3.28 -4.30
CA HIS A 98 5.09 2.59 -5.46
C HIS A 98 3.69 2.04 -5.17
N VAL A 99 3.46 1.51 -3.97
CA VAL A 99 2.14 1.00 -3.57
C VAL A 99 1.13 2.14 -3.42
N SER A 100 1.48 3.29 -2.84
CA SER A 100 0.56 4.44 -2.73
C SER A 100 0.12 4.98 -4.09
N TRP A 101 1.05 5.10 -5.05
CA TRP A 101 0.72 5.52 -6.42
C TRP A 101 -0.08 4.47 -7.19
N LEU A 102 0.23 3.18 -7.01
CA LEU A 102 -0.59 2.10 -7.58
C LEU A 102 -2.03 2.19 -7.07
N PHE A 103 -2.20 2.35 -5.76
CA PHE A 103 -3.51 2.52 -5.12
C PHE A 103 -4.24 3.74 -5.67
N TRP A 104 -3.57 4.89 -5.80
CA TRP A 104 -4.18 6.07 -6.40
C TRP A 104 -4.73 5.78 -7.81
N HIS A 105 -3.89 5.24 -8.70
CA HIS A 105 -4.28 4.99 -10.09
C HIS A 105 -5.47 4.03 -10.20
N GLN A 106 -5.49 2.97 -9.39
CA GLN A 106 -6.51 1.94 -9.45
C GLN A 106 -7.79 2.30 -8.69
N THR A 107 -7.69 3.05 -7.60
CA THR A 107 -8.81 3.24 -6.67
C THR A 107 -9.35 4.66 -6.60
N LYS A 108 -8.73 5.67 -7.23
CA LYS A 108 -9.26 7.06 -7.25
C LYS A 108 -10.70 7.17 -7.74
N GLY A 109 -11.13 6.27 -8.62
CA GLY A 109 -12.49 6.21 -9.14
C GLY A 109 -13.48 5.47 -8.24
N SER A 110 -13.05 4.41 -7.54
CA SER A 110 -13.91 3.56 -6.69
C SER A 110 -13.97 4.03 -5.24
N LEU A 111 -12.86 4.54 -4.70
CA LEU A 111 -12.70 5.04 -3.34
C LEU A 111 -12.71 6.58 -3.29
N LYS A 112 -13.66 7.20 -4.00
CA LYS A 112 -13.67 8.67 -4.21
C LYS A 112 -13.63 9.46 -2.91
N GLU A 113 -14.39 9.05 -1.90
CA GLU A 113 -14.45 9.77 -0.63
C GLU A 113 -13.11 9.73 0.11
N PHE A 114 -12.40 8.60 0.08
CA PHE A 114 -11.06 8.50 0.67
C PHE A 114 -10.06 9.46 -0.01
N TRP A 115 -10.17 9.59 -1.34
CA TRP A 115 -9.24 10.36 -2.17
C TRP A 115 -9.58 11.83 -2.34
N LYS A 116 -10.70 12.30 -1.79
CA LYS A 116 -10.97 13.73 -1.71
C LYS A 116 -9.92 14.38 -0.79
N SER A 117 -9.36 15.50 -1.26
CA SER A 117 -8.55 16.37 -0.42
C SER A 117 -9.35 16.78 0.82
N SER A 118 -8.69 16.82 1.97
CA SER A 118 -9.30 17.30 3.22
C SER A 118 -9.26 18.81 3.33
#